data_AF-A0A433QTQ0-F1
#
_entry.id   AF-A0A433QTQ0-F1
#
_cell.length_a   1.000
_cell.length_b   1.000
_cell.length_c   1.000
_cell.angle_alpha   90.00
_cell.angle_beta   90.00
_cell.angle_gamma   90.00
#
_symmetry.space_group_name_H-M   'P 1'
#
loop_
_entity.id
_entity.type
_entity.pdbx_description
1 polymer ?
#
loop_
_entity_poly.entity_id
_entity_poly.type
_entity_poly.pdbx_seq_one_letter_code
_entity_poly.pdbx_strand_id
1 'polypeptide(L)'
;MSALSQKTKEIKAILIDITGTILFHGKLVDGSIEGLRHLRESGIPIFTTLKACRNLVASKGLRPLLLLDDISREEFDDIPTSEPNNAVIIGHSPTSFRYELVGV
;
A
#
# COMPACT_ATOMS: atom_id res chain seq x y z
N MET A 1 -12.20 36.11 -28.18
CA MET A 1 -11.15 35.25 -27.62
C MET A 1 -11.78 34.38 -26.54
N SER A 2 -11.99 33.08 -26.79
CA SER A 2 -12.55 32.15 -25.80
C SER A 2 -11.40 31.62 -24.96
N ALA A 3 -11.36 31.98 -23.67
CA ALA A 3 -10.46 31.35 -22.73
C ALA A 3 -10.79 29.85 -22.67
N LEU A 4 -9.84 28.99 -23.06
CA LEU A 4 -9.97 27.56 -22.82
C LEU A 4 -10.04 27.35 -21.30
N SER A 5 -11.21 26.96 -20.79
CA SER A 5 -11.34 26.44 -19.43
C SER A 5 -10.53 25.15 -19.35
N GLN A 6 -9.34 25.22 -18.75
CA GLN A 6 -8.60 24.01 -18.39
C GLN A 6 -9.40 23.31 -17.29
N LYS A 7 -10.08 22.24 -17.67
CA LYS A 7 -10.79 21.36 -16.74
C LYS A 7 -9.76 20.79 -15.77
N THR A 8 -9.78 21.23 -14.52
CA THR A 8 -8.88 20.70 -13.49
C THR A 8 -9.14 19.21 -13.34
N LYS A 9 -8.07 18.42 -13.35
CA LYS A 9 -8.16 16.95 -13.21
C LYS A 9 -8.63 16.64 -11.80
N GLU A 10 -9.84 16.12 -11.68
CA GLU A 10 -10.42 15.70 -10.40
C GLU A 10 -9.62 14.54 -9.82
N ILE A 11 -9.15 14.69 -8.58
CA ILE A 11 -8.46 13.62 -7.85
C ILE A 11 -9.53 12.70 -7.25
N LYS A 12 -9.47 11.41 -7.61
CA LYS A 12 -10.48 10.41 -7.22
C LYS A 12 -10.05 9.51 -6.07
N ALA A 13 -8.76 9.40 -5.83
CA ALA A 13 -8.18 8.57 -4.77
C ALA A 13 -6.78 9.06 -4.44
N ILE A 14 -6.35 8.81 -3.20
CA ILE A 14 -4.99 9.03 -2.73
C ILE A 14 -4.38 7.68 -2.40
N LEU A 15 -3.26 7.36 -3.03
CA LEU A 15 -2.45 6.18 -2.72
C LEU A 15 -1.23 6.64 -1.95
N ILE A 16 -1.08 6.20 -0.71
CA ILE A 16 -0.03 6.65 0.19
C ILE A 16 0.85 5.49 0.64
N ASP A 17 2.15 5.63 0.50
CA ASP A 17 3.08 4.75 1.18
C ASP A 17 3.23 5.21 2.64
N ILE A 18 3.39 4.29 3.58
CA ILE A 18 3.57 4.67 5.00
C ILE A 18 5.06 4.87 5.27
N THR A 19 5.85 3.82 5.07
CA THR A 19 7.28 3.85 5.31
C THR A 19 7.97 4.72 4.25
N GLY A 20 8.92 5.55 4.65
CA GLY A 20 9.59 6.50 3.77
C GLY A 20 8.78 7.77 3.42
N THR A 21 7.48 7.82 3.75
CA THR A 21 6.62 8.99 3.49
C THR A 21 6.04 9.57 4.78
N ILE A 22 5.28 8.78 5.56
CA ILE A 22 4.71 9.16 6.85
C ILE A 22 5.69 8.83 8.00
N LEU A 23 6.37 7.70 7.88
CA LEU A 23 7.36 7.22 8.85
C LEU A 23 8.74 7.11 8.22
N PHE A 24 9.75 7.75 8.80
CA PHE A 24 11.14 7.60 8.41
C PHE A 24 11.96 7.09 9.61
N HIS A 25 12.58 5.91 9.47
CA HIS A 25 13.26 5.20 10.56
C HIS A 25 12.41 5.08 11.86
N GLY A 26 11.12 4.77 11.71
CA GLY A 26 10.19 4.61 12.84
C GLY A 26 9.76 5.92 13.50
N LYS A 27 10.17 7.08 12.97
CA LYS A 27 9.75 8.40 13.44
C LYS A 27 8.76 9.02 12.45
N LEU A 28 7.79 9.76 12.96
CA LEU A 28 6.90 10.56 12.12
C LEU A 28 7.71 11.62 11.37
N VAL A 29 7.45 11.75 10.07
CA VAL A 29 7.96 12.84 9.25
C VAL A 29 7.18 14.11 9.58
N ASP A 30 7.87 15.24 9.73
CA ASP A 30 7.26 16.52 10.05
C ASP A 30 6.13 16.88 9.07
N GLY A 31 5.03 17.40 9.60
CA GLY A 31 3.83 17.73 8.81
C GLY A 31 2.96 16.53 8.41
N SER A 32 3.38 15.29 8.66
CA SER A 32 2.60 14.10 8.29
C SER A 32 1.23 14.04 8.94
N ILE A 33 1.15 14.37 10.24
CA ILE A 33 -0.12 14.35 10.97
C ILE A 33 -1.10 15.38 10.41
N GLU A 34 -0.61 16.59 10.17
CA GLU A 34 -1.41 17.68 9.63
C GLU A 34 -1.82 17.41 8.17
N GLY A 35 -0.91 16.86 7.37
CA GLY A 35 -1.20 16.40 6.01
C GLY A 35 -2.28 15.34 6.00
N LEU A 36 -2.16 14.29 6.82
CA LEU A 36 -3.16 13.23 6.94
C LEU A 36 -4.52 13.78 7.40
N ARG A 37 -4.55 14.78 8.29
CA ARG A 37 -5.79 15.46 8.70
C ARG A 37 -6.47 16.11 7.51
N HIS A 38 -5.75 16.91 6.72
CA HIS A 38 -6.30 17.52 5.50
C HIS A 38 -6.75 16.50 4.47
N LEU A 39 -5.99 15.42 4.27
CA LEU A 39 -6.39 14.35 3.35
C LEU A 39 -7.69 13.69 3.81
N ARG A 40 -7.86 13.43 5.12
CA ARG A 40 -9.10 12.87 5.68
C ARG A 40 -10.28 13.84 5.51
N GLU A 41 -10.06 15.13 5.77
CA GLU A 41 -11.10 16.17 5.63
C GLU A 41 -11.53 16.40 4.17
N SER A 42 -10.67 16.07 3.20
CA SER A 42 -11.01 16.20 1.78
C SER A 42 -12.14 15.26 1.33
N GLY A 43 -12.44 14.20 2.09
CA GLY A 43 -13.41 13.16 1.70
C GLY A 43 -12.94 12.26 0.54
N ILE A 44 -11.75 12.48 -0.01
CA ILE A 44 -11.17 11.64 -1.05
C ILE A 44 -10.73 10.31 -0.42
N PRO A 45 -11.11 9.14 -0.97
CA PRO A 45 -10.67 7.85 -0.47
C PRO A 45 -9.15 7.71 -0.43
N ILE A 46 -8.62 7.24 0.70
CA ILE A 46 -7.19 7.02 0.93
C ILE A 46 -6.92 5.52 1.03
N PHE A 47 -5.91 5.05 0.31
CA PHE A 47 -5.43 3.68 0.35
C PHE A 47 -3.93 3.66 0.65
N THR A 48 -3.51 2.73 1.51
CA THR A 48 -2.08 2.43 1.67
C THR A 48 -1.61 1.54 0.52
N THR A 49 -0.31 1.56 0.22
CA THR A 49 0.28 0.65 -0.77
C THR A 49 -0.07 -0.81 -0.47
N LEU A 50 0.03 -1.22 0.81
CA LEU A 50 -0.27 -2.59 1.22
C LEU A 50 -1.74 -2.96 1.01
N LYS A 51 -2.67 -2.06 1.36
CA LYS A 51 -4.11 -2.26 1.11
C LYS A 51 -4.42 -2.36 -0.38
N ALA A 52 -3.77 -1.53 -1.21
CA ALA A 52 -3.91 -1.59 -2.66
C ALA A 52 -3.39 -2.94 -3.21
N CYS A 53 -2.23 -3.41 -2.74
CA CYS A 53 -1.70 -4.74 -3.08
C CYS A 53 -2.67 -5.87 -2.69
N ARG A 54 -3.20 -5.83 -1.47
CA ARG A 54 -4.20 -6.81 -0.99
C ARG A 54 -5.45 -6.83 -1.86
N ASN A 55 -5.98 -5.66 -2.22
CA ASN A 55 -7.15 -5.55 -3.09
C ASN A 55 -6.87 -6.09 -4.50
N LEU A 56 -5.68 -5.82 -5.04
CA LEU A 56 -5.28 -6.37 -6.34
C LEU A 56 -5.22 -7.90 -6.29
N VAL A 57 -4.57 -8.47 -5.28
CA VAL A 57 -4.46 -9.93 -5.06
C VAL A 57 -5.84 -10.57 -4.97
N ALA A 58 -6.72 -10.01 -4.14
CA ALA A 58 -8.09 -10.49 -4.00
C ALA A 58 -8.85 -10.44 -5.33
N SER A 59 -8.78 -9.30 -6.05
CA SER A 59 -9.49 -9.12 -7.32
C SER A 59 -9.03 -10.07 -8.43
N LYS A 60 -7.81 -10.56 -8.33
CA LYS A 60 -7.18 -11.46 -9.30
C LYS A 60 -7.27 -12.93 -8.88
N GLY A 61 -7.79 -13.24 -7.69
CA GLY A 61 -7.83 -14.60 -7.15
C GLY A 61 -6.43 -15.19 -6.94
N LEU A 62 -5.47 -14.37 -6.54
CA LEU A 62 -4.09 -14.80 -6.30
C LEU A 62 -3.93 -15.37 -4.89
N ARG A 63 -2.95 -16.27 -4.75
CA ARG A 63 -2.53 -16.95 -3.52
C ARG A 63 -1.06 -16.62 -3.25
N PRO A 64 -0.77 -15.51 -2.54
CA PRO A 64 0.57 -15.00 -2.41
C PRO A 64 1.39 -15.71 -1.33
N LEU A 65 2.69 -15.85 -1.58
CA LEU A 65 3.69 -15.96 -0.53
C LEU A 65 3.88 -14.56 0.09
N LEU A 66 3.72 -14.43 1.41
CA LEU A 66 3.84 -13.16 2.12
C LEU A 66 5.24 -12.97 2.70
N LEU A 67 6.04 -12.11 2.08
CA LEU A 67 7.33 -11.64 2.60
C LEU A 67 7.13 -10.28 3.28
N LEU A 68 6.38 -10.32 4.38
CA LEU A 68 5.94 -9.18 5.20
C LEU A 68 6.33 -9.40 6.67
N ASP A 69 6.43 -8.33 7.44
CA ASP A 69 6.45 -8.39 8.91
C ASP A 69 5.11 -8.87 9.46
N ASP A 70 5.09 -9.30 10.73
CA ASP A 70 3.91 -9.96 11.32
C ASP A 70 2.68 -9.04 11.36
N ILE A 71 2.84 -7.75 11.61
CA ILE A 71 1.73 -6.78 11.65
C ILE A 71 1.15 -6.60 10.24
N SER A 72 2.01 -6.43 9.24
CA SER A 72 1.59 -6.30 7.84
C SER A 72 0.89 -7.56 7.30
N ARG A 73 1.14 -8.74 7.87
CA ARG A 73 0.47 -9.99 7.45
C ARG A 73 -1.00 -10.03 7.85
N GLU A 74 -1.38 -9.41 8.96
CA GLU A 74 -2.77 -9.37 9.43
C GLU A 74 -3.73 -8.76 8.38
N GLU A 75 -3.24 -7.89 7.49
CA GLU A 75 -4.03 -7.34 6.38
C GLU A 75 -4.47 -8.40 5.35
N PHE A 76 -3.87 -9.60 5.37
CA PHE A 76 -4.07 -10.69 4.42
C PHE A 76 -4.69 -11.94 5.05
N ASP A 77 -5.18 -11.88 6.29
CA ASP A 77 -5.75 -13.05 6.99
C ASP A 77 -6.94 -13.70 6.25
N ASP A 78 -7.61 -12.92 5.40
CA ASP A 78 -8.74 -13.38 4.58
C ASP A 78 -8.33 -13.80 3.15
N ILE A 79 -7.03 -13.81 2.85
CA ILE A 79 -6.46 -14.26 1.59
C ILE A 79 -5.81 -15.64 1.78
N PRO A 80 -6.10 -16.64 0.91
CA PRO A 80 -5.39 -17.91 0.96
C PRO A 80 -3.88 -17.71 0.73
N THR A 81 -3.04 -18.31 1.58
CA THR A 81 -1.55 -18.19 1.50
C THR A 81 -0.82 -19.54 1.51
N SER A 82 -1.55 -20.65 1.66
CA SER A 82 -0.95 -21.99 1.62
C SER A 82 -0.37 -22.34 0.25
N GLU A 83 0.58 -23.27 0.21
CA GLU A 83 1.18 -23.74 -1.04
C GLU A 83 0.20 -24.55 -1.93
N PRO A 84 0.40 -24.60 -3.27
CA PRO A 84 1.37 -23.82 -4.05
C PRO A 84 1.02 -22.34 -4.21
N ASN A 85 1.98 -21.44 -3.93
CA ASN A 85 1.82 -20.01 -4.17
C ASN A 85 1.92 -19.66 -5.68
N ASN A 86 1.10 -18.72 -6.14
CA ASN A 86 1.10 -18.24 -7.53
C ASN A 86 1.38 -16.73 -7.65
N ALA A 87 1.74 -16.10 -6.54
CA ALA A 87 2.16 -14.70 -6.44
C ALA A 87 3.11 -14.56 -5.25
N VAL A 88 3.83 -13.45 -5.19
CA VAL A 88 4.66 -13.09 -4.03
C VAL A 88 4.38 -11.63 -3.69
N ILE A 89 4.14 -11.33 -2.41
CA ILE A 89 4.05 -9.96 -1.90
C ILE A 89 5.28 -9.71 -1.06
N ILE A 90 6.01 -8.64 -1.42
CA ILE A 90 7.20 -8.20 -0.73
C ILE A 90 6.91 -6.82 -0.16
N GLY A 91 7.05 -6.67 1.15
CA GLY A 91 6.96 -5.37 1.82
C GLY A 91 8.28 -4.97 2.46
N HIS A 92 8.28 -3.80 3.11
CA HIS A 92 9.44 -3.34 3.87
C HIS A 92 9.59 -4.20 5.14
N SER A 93 10.29 -5.32 4.99
CA SER A 93 10.76 -6.11 6.13
C SER A 93 12.28 -6.15 6.10
N PRO A 94 12.97 -5.27 6.85
CA PRO A 94 14.42 -5.29 6.93
C PRO A 94 14.97 -6.62 7.49
N THR A 95 14.13 -7.46 8.09
CA THR A 95 14.52 -8.75 8.69
C THR A 95 13.93 -9.99 8.00
N SER A 96 12.88 -9.87 7.17
CA SER A 96 12.21 -11.02 6.55
C SER A 96 12.47 -11.19 5.05
N PHE A 97 13.21 -10.27 4.42
CA PHE A 97 13.55 -10.41 3.01
C PHE A 97 14.69 -11.42 2.81
N ARG A 98 14.32 -12.67 2.50
CA ARG A 98 15.24 -13.76 2.16
C ARG A 98 15.03 -14.18 0.71
N TYR A 99 15.99 -13.88 -0.15
CA TYR A 99 15.92 -14.18 -1.59
C TYR A 99 15.71 -15.66 -1.87
N GLU A 100 16.18 -16.55 -0.99
CA GLU A 100 16.10 -18.01 -1.15
C GLU A 100 14.66 -18.55 -1.15
N LEU A 101 13.68 -17.76 -0.67
CA LEU A 101 12.27 -18.12 -0.68
C LEU A 101 11.56 -17.78 -2.00
N VAL A 102 12.17 -16.91 -2.81
CA VAL A 102 11.63 -16.53 -4.11
C VAL A 102 12.32 -17.44 -5.13
N GLY A 103 11.69 -18.57 -5.47
CA GLY A 103 12.21 -19.57 -6.41
C GLY A 103 12.17 -19.11 -7.88
N VAL A 104 12.59 -17.88 -8.16
CA VAL A 104 12.75 -17.30 -9.50
C VAL A 104 14.17 -17.45 -10.02
#